data_AF-A0A968HE82-F1
#
_entry.id   AF-A0A968HE82-F1
#
_cell.length_a   1.000
_cell.length_b   1.000
_cell.length_c   1.000
_cell.angle_alpha   90.00
_cell.angle_beta   90.00
_cell.angle_gamma   90.00
#
_symmetry.space_group_name_H-M   'P 1'
#
loop_
_entity.id
_entity.type
_entity.pdbx_description
1 polymer ?
#
loop_
_entity_poly.entity_id
_entity_poly.type
_entity_poly.pdbx_seq_one_letter_code
_entity_poly.pdbx_strand_id
1 'polypeptide(L)'
;MKVRIDLVADFDQGLKAVFEQRPSVVCIQEQIASVTGESVARHIQMLLGADAPAFVLLHEGASKAKPVPRLFEHLVDLSAPFEQVSSNLCHALQQLLANYRELLCPTVPQAVTAEETALPATAGEDTLAAESTETSPEAFPEPKQIDDFSDLFEPTSLGGPPAEQPSAAEQQRLQTAPPGNVQTPPAAAVVLQSEQTQIDPQPAVYAAPQPSPGRAAAPPLSIPDKPPPPAAVDDDSIPVEELLHAVEETYLRRKRLLRSTLAGSLLLVVAAAAWWFWPRASSLTAPPAASPAASSARTPPKPAVQQRSSSTTQPPSPPRQELPSFVAAARRDSAFDAAQPGWSRFVTDRREYRLYYENNRLQAVQVLALGGNGIAVAEIRQVVQELTGSDQYQVKQQSRKQGGWVQEAAARKGNAGLLIYRTAQRGPINAFVIARTP
;
A
#
# COMPACT_ATOMS: atom_id res chain seq x y z
N MET A 1 -23.82 -34.28 -4.87
CA MET A 1 -23.11 -32.98 -4.85
C MET A 1 -22.58 -32.72 -6.24
N LYS A 2 -23.00 -31.65 -6.92
CA LYS A 2 -22.50 -31.32 -8.26
C LYS A 2 -21.38 -30.29 -8.09
N VAL A 3 -20.13 -30.74 -8.19
CA VAL A 3 -18.98 -29.83 -8.16
C VAL A 3 -18.98 -29.06 -9.49
N ARG A 4 -18.93 -27.72 -9.41
CA ARG A 4 -18.75 -26.85 -10.57
C ARG A 4 -17.31 -26.36 -10.54
N ILE A 5 -16.63 -26.49 -11.68
CA ILE A 5 -15.25 -26.02 -11.84
C ILE A 5 -15.31 -25.00 -12.96
N ASP A 6 -14.93 -23.76 -12.62
CA ASP A 6 -14.84 -22.67 -13.58
C ASP A 6 -13.37 -22.32 -13.78
N LEU A 7 -12.94 -22.34 -15.05
CA LEU A 7 -11.58 -21.98 -15.42
C LEU A 7 -11.57 -20.53 -15.89
N VAL A 8 -10.70 -19.73 -15.29
CA VAL A 8 -10.52 -18.33 -15.67
C VAL A 8 -9.05 -18.10 -15.99
N ALA A 9 -8.78 -17.60 -17.20
CA ALA A 9 -7.43 -17.37 -17.68
C ALA A 9 -6.88 -15.98 -17.32
N ASP A 10 -7.79 -15.05 -17.00
CA ASP A 10 -7.50 -13.65 -16.74
C ASP A 10 -7.68 -13.30 -15.26
N PHE A 11 -6.77 -12.48 -14.73
CA PHE A 11 -6.77 -12.12 -13.31
C PHE A 11 -8.02 -11.33 -12.91
N ASP A 12 -8.40 -10.31 -13.68
CA ASP A 12 -9.52 -9.43 -13.35
C ASP A 12 -10.84 -10.22 -13.41
N GLN A 13 -11.00 -11.07 -14.43
CA GLN A 13 -12.13 -11.97 -14.52
C GLN A 13 -12.17 -12.98 -13.37
N GLY A 14 -11.01 -13.50 -12.95
CA GLY A 14 -10.90 -14.46 -11.85
C GLY A 14 -11.32 -13.81 -10.54
N LEU A 15 -10.86 -12.59 -10.28
CA LEU A 15 -11.23 -11.80 -9.12
C LEU A 15 -12.74 -11.54 -9.10
N LYS A 16 -13.30 -11.09 -10.23
CA LYS A 16 -14.74 -10.88 -10.39
C LYS A 16 -15.54 -12.15 -10.12
N ALA A 17 -15.13 -13.29 -10.67
CA ALA A 17 -15.79 -14.58 -10.46
C ALA A 17 -15.77 -15.00 -8.99
N VAL A 18 -14.65 -14.78 -8.27
CA VAL A 18 -14.57 -15.05 -6.83
C VAL A 18 -15.55 -14.20 -6.03
N PHE A 19 -15.71 -12.92 -6.37
CA PHE A 19 -16.68 -12.04 -5.69
C PHE A 19 -18.14 -12.38 -6.00
N GLU A 20 -18.45 -12.69 -7.26
CA GLU A 20 -19.82 -12.96 -7.72
C GLU A 20 -20.31 -14.34 -7.28
N GLN A 21 -19.47 -15.37 -7.47
CA GLN A 21 -19.88 -16.76 -7.27
C GLN A 21 -19.56 -17.29 -5.87
N ARG A 22 -18.67 -16.60 -5.13
CA ARG A 22 -18.20 -16.99 -3.80
C ARG A 22 -17.82 -18.48 -3.72
N PRO A 23 -16.83 -18.92 -4.51
CA PRO A 23 -16.40 -20.31 -4.49
C PRO A 23 -15.87 -20.68 -3.11
N SER A 24 -15.94 -21.96 -2.73
CA SER A 24 -15.38 -22.43 -1.45
C SER A 24 -13.87 -22.63 -1.52
N VAL A 25 -13.33 -22.95 -2.70
CA VAL A 25 -11.91 -23.21 -2.94
C VAL A 25 -11.47 -22.48 -4.22
N VAL A 26 -10.30 -21.85 -4.19
CA VAL A 26 -9.66 -21.20 -5.34
C VAL A 26 -8.26 -21.77 -5.53
N CYS A 27 -7.98 -22.29 -6.72
CA CYS A 27 -6.65 -22.75 -7.11
C CYS A 27 -5.95 -21.65 -7.90
N ILE A 28 -4.80 -21.16 -7.45
CA ILE A 28 -4.10 -20.01 -8.03
C ILE A 28 -2.72 -20.46 -8.49
N GLN A 29 -2.35 -20.12 -9.73
CA GLN A 29 -0.97 -20.30 -10.20
C GLN A 29 -0.02 -19.35 -9.47
N GLU A 30 1.23 -19.77 -9.29
CA GLU A 30 2.23 -18.96 -8.59
C GLU A 30 2.44 -17.58 -9.21
N GLN A 31 2.31 -17.46 -10.54
CA GLN A 31 2.42 -16.19 -11.24
C GLN A 31 1.35 -16.10 -12.34
N ILE A 32 0.56 -15.03 -12.32
CA ILE A 32 -0.48 -14.73 -13.31
C ILE A 32 -0.25 -13.31 -13.79
N ALA A 33 -0.03 -13.11 -15.09
CA ALA A 33 0.18 -11.78 -15.68
C ALA A 33 1.18 -10.89 -14.89
N SER A 34 2.31 -11.48 -14.47
CA SER A 34 3.36 -10.88 -13.61
C SER A 34 3.04 -10.67 -12.12
N VAL A 35 1.79 -10.85 -11.70
CA VAL A 35 1.37 -10.79 -10.29
C VAL A 35 1.59 -12.14 -9.62
N THR A 36 2.12 -12.13 -8.40
CA THR A 36 2.30 -13.37 -7.63
C THR A 36 0.97 -13.86 -7.07
N GLY A 37 0.72 -15.17 -7.12
CA GLY A 37 -0.48 -15.78 -6.56
C GLY A 37 -0.66 -15.49 -5.07
N GLU A 38 0.44 -15.24 -4.34
CA GLU A 38 0.41 -14.77 -2.94
C GLU A 38 -0.26 -13.41 -2.80
N SER A 39 0.10 -12.45 -3.66
CA SER A 39 -0.51 -11.11 -3.66
C SER A 39 -2.02 -11.23 -3.94
N VAL A 40 -2.39 -12.04 -4.94
CA VAL A 40 -3.80 -12.32 -5.29
C VAL A 40 -4.58 -12.89 -4.11
N ALA A 41 -4.07 -13.95 -3.47
CA ALA A 41 -4.72 -14.58 -2.34
C ALA A 41 -4.90 -13.59 -1.17
N ARG A 42 -3.88 -12.78 -0.85
CA ARG A 42 -3.99 -11.74 0.19
C ARG A 42 -4.99 -10.67 -0.17
N HIS A 43 -5.07 -10.27 -1.43
CA HIS A 43 -6.01 -9.27 -1.89
C HIS A 43 -7.46 -9.77 -1.73
N ILE A 44 -7.74 -10.99 -2.17
CA ILE A 44 -9.04 -11.64 -1.97
C ILE A 44 -9.36 -11.77 -0.47
N GLN A 45 -8.40 -12.25 0.33
CA GLN A 45 -8.57 -12.39 1.77
C GLN A 45 -8.83 -11.06 2.48
N MET A 46 -8.18 -9.98 2.05
CA MET A 46 -8.38 -8.63 2.59
C MET A 46 -9.78 -8.09 2.28
N LEU A 47 -10.30 -8.37 1.07
CA LEU A 47 -11.60 -7.89 0.65
C LEU A 47 -12.77 -8.71 1.23
N LEU A 48 -12.60 -10.03 1.36
CA LEU A 48 -13.64 -10.92 1.89
C LEU A 48 -13.54 -11.17 3.41
N GLY A 49 -12.39 -10.90 4.01
CA GLY A 49 -12.15 -11.08 5.44
C GLY A 49 -12.32 -12.53 5.88
N ALA A 50 -13.28 -12.79 6.76
CA ALA A 50 -13.58 -14.13 7.28
C ALA A 50 -14.29 -15.03 6.26
N ASP A 51 -14.91 -14.45 5.24
CA ASP A 51 -15.64 -15.18 4.19
C ASP A 51 -14.74 -15.55 2.99
N ALA A 52 -13.43 -15.43 3.14
CA ALA A 52 -12.48 -15.74 2.07
C ALA A 52 -12.47 -17.26 1.76
N PRO A 53 -12.33 -17.65 0.48
CA PRO A 53 -12.20 -19.06 0.12
C PRO A 53 -10.90 -19.67 0.63
N ALA A 54 -10.90 -21.00 0.69
CA ALA A 54 -9.69 -21.80 0.83
C ALA A 54 -8.78 -21.63 -0.40
N PHE A 55 -7.48 -21.48 -0.21
CA PHE A 55 -6.52 -21.27 -1.31
C PHE A 55 -5.57 -22.45 -1.48
N VAL A 56 -5.45 -22.92 -2.73
CA VAL A 56 -4.46 -23.90 -3.17
C VAL A 56 -3.49 -23.23 -4.13
N LEU A 57 -2.20 -23.25 -3.82
CA LEU A 57 -1.16 -22.68 -4.69
C LEU A 57 -0.65 -23.74 -5.66
N LEU A 58 -0.74 -23.46 -6.96
CA LEU A 58 -0.17 -24.27 -8.02
C LEU A 58 1.18 -23.67 -8.42
N HIS A 59 2.28 -24.36 -8.17
CA HIS A 59 3.63 -23.86 -8.41
C HIS A 59 4.37 -24.74 -9.41
N GLU A 60 5.41 -24.22 -10.08
CA GLU A 60 6.19 -24.99 -11.06
C GLU A 60 7.61 -25.24 -10.50
N GLY A 61 7.97 -26.51 -10.28
CA GLY A 61 9.12 -27.09 -9.55
C GLY A 61 10.48 -26.38 -9.41
N ALA A 62 10.79 -25.37 -10.21
CA ALA A 62 11.97 -24.54 -10.01
C ALA A 62 11.74 -23.37 -9.02
N SER A 63 10.49 -23.10 -8.70
CA SER A 63 10.16 -22.02 -7.79
C SER A 63 10.42 -22.40 -6.34
N LYS A 64 11.07 -21.49 -5.61
CA LYS A 64 11.28 -21.62 -4.16
C LYS A 64 9.99 -21.27 -3.41
N ALA A 65 8.85 -21.74 -3.91
CA ALA A 65 7.54 -21.52 -3.31
C ALA A 65 7.57 -22.12 -1.90
N LYS A 66 7.58 -21.25 -0.89
CA LYS A 66 7.47 -21.66 0.50
C LYS A 66 6.00 -21.57 0.90
N PRO A 67 5.45 -22.58 1.58
CA PRO A 67 4.10 -22.46 2.13
C PRO A 67 4.06 -21.24 3.05
N VAL A 68 3.24 -20.25 2.69
CA VAL A 68 2.95 -19.12 3.56
C VAL A 68 1.90 -19.60 4.55
N PRO A 69 2.26 -19.82 5.83
CA PRO A 69 1.33 -20.38 6.79
C PRO A 69 0.12 -19.45 6.94
N ARG A 70 -1.08 -20.03 6.93
CA ARG A 70 -2.40 -19.36 7.02
C ARG A 70 -2.88 -18.65 5.75
N LEU A 71 -2.12 -18.63 4.67
CA LEU A 71 -2.59 -18.11 3.39
C LEU A 71 -2.96 -19.23 2.44
N PHE A 72 -2.05 -20.19 2.26
CA PHE A 72 -2.29 -21.37 1.44
C PHE A 72 -2.40 -22.60 2.33
N GLU A 73 -3.43 -23.40 2.11
CA GLU A 73 -3.63 -24.65 2.86
C GLU A 73 -2.88 -25.80 2.19
N HIS A 74 -2.80 -25.79 0.86
CA HIS A 74 -2.10 -26.80 0.06
C HIS A 74 -1.27 -26.18 -1.06
N LEU A 75 -0.18 -26.87 -1.39
CA LEU A 75 0.70 -26.56 -2.51
C LEU A 75 0.73 -27.76 -3.45
N VAL A 76 0.60 -27.51 -4.75
CA VAL A 76 0.64 -28.55 -5.78
C VAL A 76 1.72 -28.18 -6.79
N ASP A 77 2.70 -29.07 -6.94
CA ASP A 77 3.79 -28.92 -7.90
C ASP A 77 3.34 -29.38 -9.29
N LEU A 78 3.21 -28.44 -10.22
CA LEU A 78 2.85 -28.67 -11.61
C LEU A 78 3.98 -29.28 -12.44
N SER A 79 5.22 -29.28 -11.95
CA SER A 79 6.35 -29.93 -12.65
C SER A 79 6.37 -31.45 -12.46
N ALA A 80 5.59 -31.97 -11.52
CA ALA A 80 5.45 -33.39 -11.29
C ALA A 80 4.70 -34.08 -12.46
N PRO A 81 4.84 -35.41 -12.63
CA PRO A 81 4.05 -36.15 -13.61
C PRO A 81 2.54 -35.94 -13.41
N PHE A 82 1.77 -35.91 -14.50
CA PHE A 82 0.33 -35.64 -14.48
C PHE A 82 -0.44 -36.45 -13.43
N GLU A 83 -0.13 -37.75 -13.30
CA GLU A 83 -0.77 -38.64 -12.32
C GLU A 83 -0.52 -38.19 -10.87
N GLN A 84 0.65 -37.63 -10.59
CA GLN A 84 0.99 -37.11 -9.28
C GLN A 84 0.31 -35.76 -9.04
N VAL A 85 0.26 -34.88 -10.04
CA VAL A 85 -0.46 -33.59 -9.96
C VAL A 85 -1.95 -33.83 -9.69
N SER A 86 -2.58 -34.73 -10.44
CA SER A 86 -4.00 -35.05 -10.30
C SER A 86 -4.31 -35.68 -8.94
N SER A 87 -3.47 -36.61 -8.48
CA SER A 87 -3.59 -37.23 -7.16
C SER A 87 -3.45 -36.21 -6.03
N ASN A 88 -2.43 -35.35 -6.08
CA ASN A 88 -2.18 -34.31 -5.09
C ASN A 88 -3.32 -33.29 -5.04
N LEU A 89 -3.79 -32.83 -6.20
CA LEU A 89 -4.90 -31.88 -6.29
C LEU A 89 -6.20 -32.50 -5.78
N CYS A 90 -6.49 -33.76 -6.13
CA CYS A 90 -7.67 -34.47 -5.65
C CYS A 90 -7.63 -34.62 -4.12
N HIS A 91 -6.47 -34.99 -3.57
CA HIS A 91 -6.29 -35.10 -2.12
C HIS A 91 -6.46 -33.75 -1.41
N ALA A 92 -5.88 -32.67 -1.94
CA ALA A 92 -6.07 -31.32 -1.40
C ALA A 92 -7.55 -30.90 -1.41
N LEU A 93 -8.24 -31.09 -2.54
CA LEU A 93 -9.67 -30.77 -2.64
C LEU A 93 -10.52 -31.62 -1.70
N GLN A 94 -10.21 -32.90 -1.52
CA GLN A 94 -10.91 -33.75 -0.57
C GLN A 94 -10.73 -33.26 0.88
N GLN A 95 -9.53 -32.85 1.28
CA GLN A 95 -9.27 -32.33 2.62
C GLN A 95 -10.00 -31.01 2.89
N LEU A 96 -9.99 -30.10 1.91
CA LEU A 96 -10.68 -28.82 2.03
C LEU A 96 -12.20 -28.99 2.07
N LEU A 97 -12.75 -29.84 1.20
CA LEU A 97 -14.19 -30.08 1.12
C LEU A 97 -14.72 -30.98 2.25
N ALA A 98 -13.88 -31.79 2.89
CA ALA A 98 -14.28 -32.62 4.03
C ALA A 98 -14.85 -31.76 5.18
N ASN A 99 -14.24 -30.60 5.43
CA ASN A 99 -14.71 -29.65 6.46
C ASN A 99 -16.12 -29.12 6.16
N TYR A 100 -16.49 -28.99 4.89
CA TYR A 100 -17.82 -28.54 4.47
C TYR A 100 -18.85 -29.67 4.41
N ARG A 101 -18.40 -30.92 4.38
CA ARG A 101 -19.29 -32.09 4.31
C ARG A 101 -20.16 -32.23 5.55
N GLU A 102 -19.63 -31.87 6.72
CA GLU A 102 -20.39 -31.92 7.99
C GLU A 102 -21.43 -30.81 8.11
N LEU A 103 -21.18 -29.63 7.55
CA LEU A 103 -22.12 -28.49 7.58
C LEU A 103 -23.32 -28.68 6.64
N LEU A 104 -23.17 -29.51 5.60
CA LEU A 104 -24.17 -29.67 4.54
C LEU A 104 -24.96 -30.97 4.62
N CYS A 105 -24.49 -31.95 5.40
CA CYS A 105 -25.27 -33.12 5.78
C CYS A 105 -25.66 -32.96 7.25
N PRO A 106 -26.81 -32.34 7.58
CA PRO A 106 -27.33 -32.46 8.93
C PRO A 106 -27.43 -33.96 9.20
N THR A 107 -26.61 -34.44 10.14
CA THR A 107 -26.77 -35.79 10.67
C THR A 107 -28.14 -35.78 11.29
N VAL A 108 -29.14 -36.22 10.51
CA VAL A 108 -30.47 -36.54 11.04
C VAL A 108 -30.16 -37.53 12.14
N PRO A 109 -30.40 -37.20 13.42
CA PRO A 109 -30.21 -38.16 14.49
C PRO A 109 -31.09 -39.34 14.12
N GLN A 110 -30.49 -40.46 13.75
CA GLN A 110 -31.19 -41.72 13.59
C GLN A 110 -31.68 -42.11 14.97
N ALA A 111 -32.84 -41.55 15.33
CA ALA A 111 -33.67 -42.11 16.37
C ALA A 111 -34.12 -43.47 15.85
N VAL A 112 -33.50 -44.51 16.40
CA VAL A 112 -34.13 -45.78 16.81
C VAL A 112 -35.55 -45.94 16.28
N THR A 113 -35.76 -46.92 15.39
CA THR A 113 -36.80 -47.94 15.52
C THR A 113 -36.47 -49.09 14.58
N ALA A 114 -36.50 -50.28 15.15
CA ALA A 114 -36.26 -51.59 14.55
C ALA A 114 -37.40 -52.02 13.61
N GLU A 115 -37.21 -53.19 12.97
CA GLU A 115 -38.24 -54.05 12.36
C GLU A 115 -38.84 -53.49 11.04
N GLU A 116 -39.02 -54.22 9.93
CA GLU A 116 -39.33 -55.64 9.75
C GLU A 116 -39.26 -56.00 8.24
N THR A 117 -38.70 -57.17 7.92
CA THR A 117 -39.14 -58.14 6.87
C THR A 117 -39.13 -57.83 5.35
N ALA A 118 -38.20 -58.55 4.69
CA ALA A 118 -38.29 -59.36 3.45
C ALA A 118 -38.72 -58.81 2.06
N LEU A 119 -37.76 -58.84 1.11
CA LEU A 119 -37.70 -59.51 -0.24
C LEU A 119 -38.99 -59.73 -1.10
N PRO A 120 -38.87 -60.00 -2.43
CA PRO A 120 -38.09 -59.35 -3.51
C PRO A 120 -38.86 -59.23 -4.87
N ALA A 121 -38.18 -58.66 -5.88
CA ALA A 121 -38.31 -58.88 -7.34
C ALA A 121 -39.50 -58.27 -8.13
N THR A 122 -39.19 -57.45 -9.14
CA THR A 122 -39.46 -57.76 -10.57
C THR A 122 -38.76 -56.76 -11.52
N ALA A 123 -38.39 -57.29 -12.68
CA ALA A 123 -37.71 -56.66 -13.80
C ALA A 123 -38.65 -55.89 -14.75
N GLY A 124 -38.07 -55.12 -15.68
CA GLY A 124 -38.69 -54.50 -16.86
C GLY A 124 -37.99 -53.18 -17.19
N GLU A 125 -36.99 -53.15 -18.07
CA GLU A 125 -37.06 -53.05 -19.55
C GLU A 125 -37.59 -51.72 -20.09
N ASP A 126 -36.73 -51.11 -20.93
CA ASP A 126 -36.96 -50.22 -22.06
C ASP A 126 -37.74 -48.90 -21.90
N THR A 127 -37.15 -47.79 -22.42
CA THR A 127 -37.58 -47.18 -23.70
C THR A 127 -36.82 -45.87 -23.96
N LEU A 128 -36.20 -45.81 -25.14
CA LEU A 128 -35.58 -44.64 -25.82
C LEU A 128 -36.65 -43.73 -26.46
N ALA A 129 -36.44 -42.41 -26.45
CA ALA A 129 -36.76 -41.41 -27.49
C ALA A 129 -36.86 -40.00 -26.83
N ALA A 130 -35.95 -39.08 -27.11
CA ALA A 130 -36.00 -38.10 -28.21
C ALA A 130 -37.10 -37.05 -28.04
N GLU A 131 -36.72 -35.81 -27.70
CA GLU A 131 -37.37 -34.63 -28.28
C GLU A 131 -36.48 -33.39 -28.16
N SER A 132 -36.20 -32.78 -29.32
CA SER A 132 -35.60 -31.47 -29.49
C SER A 132 -36.67 -30.39 -29.33
N THR A 133 -36.38 -29.26 -28.70
CA THR A 133 -37.09 -28.02 -29.02
C THR A 133 -36.17 -26.81 -28.93
N GLU A 134 -36.11 -26.15 -30.07
CA GLU A 134 -35.48 -24.90 -30.46
C GLU A 134 -36.34 -23.71 -29.99
N THR A 135 -35.76 -22.66 -29.40
CA THR A 135 -36.41 -21.34 -29.32
C THR A 135 -35.37 -20.21 -29.25
N SER A 136 -35.17 -19.58 -30.40
CA SER A 136 -35.04 -18.15 -30.78
C SER A 136 -34.80 -17.00 -29.76
N PRO A 137 -34.33 -15.83 -30.24
CA PRO A 137 -33.39 -14.93 -29.57
C PRO A 137 -34.04 -13.71 -28.90
N GLU A 138 -33.34 -13.09 -27.93
CA GLU A 138 -33.70 -11.73 -27.49
C GLU A 138 -32.50 -10.89 -27.02
N ALA A 139 -32.32 -9.78 -27.75
CA ALA A 139 -31.88 -8.43 -27.38
C ALA A 139 -30.72 -8.20 -26.36
N PHE A 140 -29.71 -7.49 -26.86
CA PHE A 140 -28.80 -6.64 -26.08
C PHE A 140 -29.55 -5.65 -25.17
N PRO A 141 -28.94 -5.27 -24.03
CA PRO A 141 -28.54 -3.88 -23.91
C PRO A 141 -27.12 -3.63 -23.36
N GLU A 142 -26.54 -2.55 -23.89
CA GLU A 142 -25.47 -1.64 -23.44
C GLU A 142 -24.39 -2.02 -22.39
N PRO A 143 -23.13 -1.56 -22.60
CA PRO A 143 -22.01 -1.78 -21.70
C PRO A 143 -22.09 -0.85 -20.48
N LYS A 144 -22.16 -1.42 -19.28
CA LYS A 144 -21.90 -0.69 -18.04
C LYS A 144 -20.40 -0.61 -17.80
N GLN A 145 -19.94 0.63 -17.80
CA GLN A 145 -18.66 1.16 -17.34
C GLN A 145 -18.26 0.51 -16.00
N ILE A 146 -17.06 -0.09 -15.93
CA ILE A 146 -16.45 -0.57 -14.68
C ILE A 146 -15.18 0.24 -14.47
N ASP A 147 -15.27 1.21 -13.58
CA ASP A 147 -14.15 1.75 -12.79
C ASP A 147 -13.74 0.68 -11.76
N ASP A 148 -12.47 0.23 -11.73
CA ASP A 148 -11.60 0.44 -10.55
C ASP A 148 -10.16 -0.07 -10.78
N PHE A 149 -9.19 0.70 -10.28
CA PHE A 149 -7.77 0.74 -10.67
C PHE A 149 -6.85 0.66 -9.43
N SER A 150 -6.76 -0.51 -8.78
CA SER A 150 -6.02 -0.60 -7.49
C SER A 150 -4.52 -0.94 -7.57
N ASP A 151 -3.92 -1.26 -8.73
CA ASP A 151 -2.57 -1.88 -8.75
C ASP A 151 -1.43 -1.08 -9.43
N LEU A 152 -1.53 0.26 -9.52
CA LEU A 152 -0.48 1.08 -10.14
C LEU A 152 0.72 1.43 -9.23
N PHE A 153 0.81 0.88 -8.01
CA PHE A 153 1.90 1.17 -7.09
C PHE A 153 2.36 -0.06 -6.30
N GLU A 154 3.25 -0.87 -6.85
CA GLU A 154 4.35 -1.44 -6.05
C GLU A 154 5.66 -1.56 -6.86
N PRO A 155 6.82 -1.30 -6.22
CA PRO A 155 8.08 -1.05 -6.91
C PRO A 155 8.87 -2.34 -7.21
N THR A 156 9.28 -2.47 -8.47
CA THR A 156 10.26 -3.46 -8.92
C THR A 156 11.61 -3.24 -8.23
N SER A 157 11.93 -4.09 -7.25
CA SER A 157 13.27 -4.19 -6.69
C SER A 157 14.12 -5.13 -7.56
N LEU A 158 14.75 -4.57 -8.59
CA LEU A 158 15.72 -5.28 -9.44
C LEU A 158 17.15 -5.12 -8.89
N GLY A 159 17.72 -6.25 -8.47
CA GLY A 159 19.11 -6.66 -8.69
C GLY A 159 20.25 -5.71 -8.29
N GLY A 160 20.80 -5.92 -7.09
CA GLY A 160 22.16 -5.47 -6.76
C GLY A 160 23.22 -6.54 -7.13
N PRO A 161 24.39 -6.15 -7.69
CA PRO A 161 25.55 -7.04 -7.85
C PRO A 161 26.31 -7.22 -6.52
N PRO A 162 27.21 -8.22 -6.41
CA PRO A 162 27.69 -8.75 -5.13
C PRO A 162 28.80 -7.90 -4.49
N ALA A 163 28.83 -8.01 -3.17
CA ALA A 163 29.83 -7.57 -2.19
C ALA A 163 31.26 -7.27 -2.70
N GLU A 164 31.71 -6.04 -2.45
CA GLU A 164 33.12 -5.75 -2.17
C GLU A 164 33.29 -5.36 -0.69
N GLN A 165 34.23 -6.03 -0.03
CA GLN A 165 34.63 -5.81 1.37
C GLN A 165 35.31 -4.43 1.56
N PRO A 166 35.23 -3.84 2.77
CA PRO A 166 35.82 -2.54 3.06
C PRO A 166 37.34 -2.63 3.20
N SER A 167 38.06 -1.87 2.39
CA SER A 167 39.49 -1.61 2.59
C SER A 167 39.67 -0.45 3.56
N ALA A 168 40.37 -0.73 4.65
CA ALA A 168 40.74 0.21 5.70
C ALA A 168 41.92 1.08 5.22
N ALA A 169 41.65 2.33 4.81
CA ALA A 169 42.68 3.37 4.69
C ALA A 169 42.07 4.78 4.47
N GLU A 170 41.33 5.34 5.42
CA GLU A 170 41.12 6.80 5.43
C GLU A 170 40.89 7.36 6.84
N GLN A 171 41.88 7.14 7.71
CA GLN A 171 42.06 7.90 8.95
C GLN A 171 43.41 8.61 8.86
N GLN A 172 43.47 9.76 8.19
CA GLN A 172 44.43 10.84 8.49
C GLN A 172 44.25 12.00 7.51
N ARG A 173 43.44 12.98 7.91
CA ARG A 173 43.76 14.42 7.76
C ARG A 173 42.62 15.24 8.31
N LEU A 174 42.80 15.75 9.53
CA LEU A 174 42.27 17.03 9.99
C LEU A 174 42.84 17.28 11.39
N GLN A 175 43.92 18.05 11.47
CA GLN A 175 44.22 18.94 12.61
C GLN A 175 45.40 19.86 12.32
N THR A 176 45.15 21.18 12.57
CA THR A 176 46.00 22.34 12.95
C THR A 176 45.62 23.59 12.12
N ALA A 177 44.67 24.45 12.56
CA ALA A 177 44.80 25.66 13.43
C ALA A 177 45.30 26.92 12.67
N PRO A 178 45.10 28.22 13.08
CA PRO A 178 44.50 28.80 14.31
C PRO A 178 43.55 30.04 14.05
N PRO A 179 43.10 30.82 15.09
CA PRO A 179 42.06 31.84 14.98
C PRO A 179 42.60 33.29 14.85
N GLY A 180 41.82 34.17 14.22
CA GLY A 180 42.12 35.60 14.01
C GLY A 180 40.90 36.48 14.28
N ASN A 181 41.13 37.68 14.81
CA ASN A 181 40.29 38.38 15.77
C ASN A 181 39.73 39.72 15.21
N VAL A 182 38.60 40.19 15.78
CA VAL A 182 38.04 41.57 15.91
C VAL A 182 37.75 42.43 14.65
N GLN A 183 36.49 42.88 14.49
CA GLN A 183 36.09 44.32 14.53
C GLN A 183 34.58 44.60 14.38
N THR A 184 33.97 45.07 15.47
CA THR A 184 32.86 46.07 15.57
C THR A 184 33.49 47.49 15.48
N PRO A 185 32.79 48.67 15.45
CA PRO A 185 31.35 49.04 15.39
C PRO A 185 31.12 50.21 14.36
N PRO A 186 30.22 51.24 14.47
CA PRO A 186 29.03 51.49 15.32
C PRO A 186 27.76 52.04 14.59
N ALA A 187 26.77 52.34 15.42
CA ALA A 187 25.39 52.80 15.23
C ALA A 187 25.15 54.22 14.68
N ALA A 188 23.95 54.43 14.11
CA ALA A 188 23.07 55.61 14.22
C ALA A 188 21.69 55.18 13.62
N ALA A 189 20.58 55.10 14.38
CA ALA A 189 19.67 56.15 14.85
C ALA A 189 18.90 56.88 13.73
N VAL A 190 17.62 57.23 14.02
CA VAL A 190 16.67 58.11 13.28
C VAL A 190 15.69 57.32 12.36
N VAL A 191 14.36 57.48 12.33
CA VAL A 191 13.25 58.06 13.14
C VAL A 191 11.95 57.89 12.30
N LEU A 192 10.80 57.68 12.97
CA LEU A 192 9.38 57.95 12.62
C LEU A 192 8.83 57.86 11.17
N GLN A 193 7.74 57.09 11.02
CA GLN A 193 6.41 57.41 10.41
C GLN A 193 5.71 56.07 10.07
N SER A 194 4.63 55.59 10.71
CA SER A 194 3.29 56.18 10.97
C SER A 194 2.54 56.55 9.70
N GLU A 195 1.90 55.58 9.03
CA GLU A 195 0.70 55.89 8.24
C GLU A 195 -0.37 54.82 8.47
N GLN A 196 -1.37 55.25 9.24
CA GLN A 196 -2.57 54.56 9.67
C GLN A 196 -3.70 55.14 8.83
N THR A 197 -4.15 54.43 7.78
CA THR A 197 -5.35 54.84 7.05
C THR A 197 -6.57 54.21 7.71
N GLN A 198 -7.08 54.97 8.68
CA GLN A 198 -8.39 54.86 9.28
C GLN A 198 -9.34 55.73 8.45
N ILE A 199 -10.41 55.14 7.90
CA ILE A 199 -11.58 55.87 7.41
C ILE A 199 -12.78 55.35 8.20
N ASP A 200 -13.40 56.29 8.91
CA ASP A 200 -14.56 56.20 9.78
C ASP A 200 -15.85 55.72 9.07
N PRO A 201 -16.88 55.33 9.85
CA PRO A 201 -18.17 54.84 9.41
C PRO A 201 -19.16 55.98 9.22
N GLN A 202 -20.21 55.72 8.43
CA GLN A 202 -21.37 56.60 8.37
C GLN A 202 -22.65 55.82 8.68
N PRO A 203 -23.44 56.23 9.68
CA PRO A 203 -24.78 55.72 9.95
C PRO A 203 -25.86 56.70 9.45
N ALA A 204 -26.92 56.19 8.83
CA ALA A 204 -28.26 56.81 8.75
C ALA A 204 -29.26 55.69 8.32
N VAL A 205 -30.19 55.22 9.17
CA VAL A 205 -31.42 55.85 9.65
C VAL A 205 -32.54 55.82 8.58
N TYR A 206 -33.53 54.95 8.88
CA TYR A 206 -34.97 54.97 8.51
C TYR A 206 -35.44 54.63 7.09
N ALA A 207 -36.21 53.54 6.97
CA ALA A 207 -37.66 53.61 6.68
C ALA A 207 -38.33 52.22 6.78
N ALA A 208 -39.11 52.01 7.83
CA ALA A 208 -40.42 51.34 7.74
C ALA A 208 -41.47 52.47 7.58
N PRO A 209 -42.71 52.29 7.05
CA PRO A 209 -43.55 51.09 7.18
C PRO A 209 -44.41 50.73 5.94
N GLN A 210 -45.01 49.53 5.90
CA GLN A 210 -46.44 49.40 5.56
C GLN A 210 -47.02 48.05 6.01
N PRO A 211 -48.26 48.04 6.54
CA PRO A 211 -48.97 46.85 6.99
C PRO A 211 -49.89 46.30 5.89
N SER A 212 -50.03 44.98 5.83
CA SER A 212 -51.12 44.33 5.10
C SER A 212 -52.02 43.57 6.08
N PRO A 213 -53.36 43.69 5.95
CA PRO A 213 -54.32 43.19 6.92
C PRO A 213 -54.74 41.75 6.67
N GLY A 214 -55.08 41.06 7.75
CA GLY A 214 -56.18 40.10 7.76
C GLY A 214 -55.92 38.71 7.20
N ARG A 215 -55.59 37.75 8.08
CA ARG A 215 -56.13 36.39 7.93
C ARG A 215 -56.40 35.75 9.28
N ALA A 216 -57.57 35.15 9.34
CA ALA A 216 -58.34 34.78 10.51
C ALA A 216 -57.64 33.79 11.45
N ALA A 217 -57.95 33.96 12.73
CA ALA A 217 -57.65 33.06 13.83
C ALA A 217 -58.24 31.66 13.61
N ALA A 218 -57.40 30.65 13.79
CA ALA A 218 -57.81 29.29 14.11
C ALA A 218 -57.42 28.99 15.57
N PRO A 219 -58.23 28.24 16.33
CA PRO A 219 -57.98 27.98 17.75
C PRO A 219 -56.79 27.04 17.96
N PRO A 220 -56.06 27.15 19.10
CA PRO A 220 -54.91 26.30 19.38
C PRO A 220 -55.36 24.89 19.79
N LEU A 221 -54.84 23.88 19.09
CA LEU A 221 -54.84 22.49 19.51
C LEU A 221 -53.75 22.30 20.57
N SER A 222 -54.16 21.89 21.76
CA SER A 222 -53.30 21.47 22.87
C SER A 222 -52.42 20.28 22.45
N ILE A 223 -51.10 20.45 22.51
CA ILE A 223 -50.11 19.37 22.33
C ILE A 223 -49.80 18.79 23.73
N PRO A 224 -49.79 17.46 23.93
CA PRO A 224 -49.46 16.86 25.22
C PRO A 224 -47.98 17.00 25.56
N ASP A 225 -47.71 17.18 26.85
CA ASP A 225 -46.39 17.29 27.48
C ASP A 225 -45.36 16.26 26.98
N LYS A 226 -44.22 16.77 26.54
CA LYS A 226 -43.01 16.02 26.26
C LYS A 226 -42.24 15.80 27.58
N PRO A 227 -41.87 14.57 27.95
CA PRO A 227 -41.17 14.30 29.20
C PRO A 227 -39.75 14.91 29.21
N PRO A 228 -39.25 15.32 30.40
CA PRO A 228 -37.98 16.01 30.54
C PRO A 228 -36.77 15.12 30.18
N PRO A 229 -35.70 15.71 29.61
CA PRO A 229 -34.49 14.96 29.27
C PRO A 229 -33.77 14.47 30.55
N PRO A 230 -33.16 13.27 30.51
CA PRO A 230 -32.36 12.77 31.62
C PRO A 230 -31.10 13.64 31.80
N ALA A 231 -30.77 13.84 33.07
CA ALA A 231 -29.65 14.64 33.55
C ALA A 231 -28.33 14.27 32.86
N ALA A 232 -27.53 15.30 32.60
CA ALA A 232 -26.15 15.21 32.13
C ALA A 232 -25.36 14.22 32.99
N VAL A 233 -24.99 13.10 32.39
CA VAL A 233 -23.91 12.24 32.89
C VAL A 233 -22.63 12.95 32.48
N ASP A 234 -21.80 13.28 33.46
CA ASP A 234 -20.51 13.90 33.29
C ASP A 234 -19.70 13.19 32.18
N ASP A 235 -19.19 14.03 31.29
CA ASP A 235 -18.34 13.70 30.16
C ASP A 235 -16.97 13.24 30.71
N ASP A 236 -16.87 11.95 31.05
CA ASP A 236 -15.61 11.22 31.20
C ASP A 236 -14.94 11.10 29.82
N SER A 237 -14.54 12.25 29.28
CA SER A 237 -13.64 12.35 28.15
C SER A 237 -12.27 11.85 28.60
N ILE A 238 -12.08 10.53 28.48
CA ILE A 238 -10.78 9.87 28.63
C ILE A 238 -9.80 10.62 27.70
N PRO A 239 -8.78 11.29 28.24
CA PRO A 239 -7.87 12.11 27.45
C PRO A 239 -7.26 11.24 26.35
N VAL A 240 -7.34 11.72 25.11
CA VAL A 240 -6.87 11.02 23.91
C VAL A 240 -5.39 10.63 24.06
N GLU A 241 -4.66 11.38 24.87
CA GLU A 241 -3.29 11.16 25.27
C GLU A 241 -3.11 9.83 26.03
N GLU A 242 -4.03 9.43 26.91
CA GLU A 242 -3.96 8.14 27.62
C GLU A 242 -4.25 6.96 26.69
N LEU A 243 -5.19 7.12 25.76
CA LEU A 243 -5.47 6.11 24.72
C LEU A 243 -4.29 5.95 23.76
N LEU A 244 -3.63 7.04 23.38
CA LEU A 244 -2.43 6.98 22.54
C LEU A 244 -1.28 6.28 23.28
N HIS A 245 -1.08 6.59 24.56
CA HIS A 245 -0.05 5.98 25.39
C HIS A 245 -0.30 4.47 25.59
N ALA A 246 -1.55 4.06 25.84
CA ALA A 246 -1.92 2.64 25.98
C ALA A 246 -1.70 1.85 24.68
N VAL A 247 -1.92 2.46 23.51
CA VAL A 247 -1.68 1.84 22.20
C VAL A 247 -0.19 1.76 21.88
N GLU A 248 0.58 2.80 22.18
CA GLU A 248 2.03 2.80 21.97
C GLU A 248 2.73 1.77 22.87
N GLU A 249 2.28 1.65 24.12
CA GLU A 249 2.80 0.68 25.07
C GLU A 249 2.48 -0.77 24.67
N THR A 250 1.27 -1.04 24.16
CA THR A 250 0.91 -2.37 23.63
C THR A 250 1.68 -2.73 22.35
N TYR A 251 1.94 -1.76 21.46
CA TYR A 251 2.72 -1.98 20.25
C TYR A 251 4.20 -2.30 20.56
N LEU A 252 4.81 -1.54 21.48
CA LEU A 252 6.20 -1.78 21.91
C LEU A 252 6.34 -3.10 22.67
N ARG A 253 5.36 -3.48 23.50
CA ARG A 253 5.36 -4.76 24.22
C ARG A 253 5.28 -5.95 23.26
N ARG A 254 4.47 -5.87 22.20
CA ARG A 254 4.36 -6.93 21.17
C ARG A 254 5.63 -7.05 20.34
N LYS A 255 6.27 -5.93 19.99
CA LYS A 255 7.56 -5.92 19.28
C LYS A 255 8.69 -6.49 20.15
N ARG A 256 8.68 -6.24 21.46
CA ARG A 256 9.65 -6.82 22.42
C ARG A 256 9.42 -8.32 22.60
N LEU A 257 8.17 -8.78 22.64
CA LEU A 257 7.82 -10.22 22.65
C LEU A 257 8.30 -10.94 21.39
N LEU A 258 8.05 -10.39 20.19
CA LEU A 258 8.56 -11.00 18.95
C LEU A 258 10.09 -11.05 18.90
N ARG A 259 10.78 -10.00 19.33
CA ARG A 259 12.25 -10.00 19.40
C ARG A 259 12.76 -11.01 20.43
N SER A 260 12.08 -11.15 21.56
CA SER A 260 12.44 -12.12 22.59
C SER A 260 12.23 -13.56 22.12
N THR A 261 11.15 -13.85 21.38
CA THR A 261 10.92 -15.21 20.84
C THR A 261 11.92 -15.55 19.75
N LEU A 262 12.27 -14.59 18.88
CA LEU A 262 13.29 -14.78 17.85
C LEU A 262 14.70 -14.95 18.45
N ALA A 263 15.04 -14.19 19.49
CA ALA A 263 16.30 -14.35 20.20
C ALA A 263 16.37 -15.69 20.93
N GLY A 264 15.27 -16.10 21.58
CA GLY A 264 15.16 -17.40 22.24
C GLY A 264 15.29 -18.58 21.28
N SER A 265 14.66 -18.53 20.11
CA SER A 265 14.79 -19.58 19.09
C SER A 265 16.20 -19.65 18.50
N LEU A 266 16.84 -18.51 18.25
CA LEU A 266 18.23 -18.46 17.79
C LEU A 266 19.18 -19.09 18.82
N LEU A 267 18.99 -18.78 20.11
CA LEU A 267 19.81 -19.31 21.19
C LEU A 267 19.64 -20.84 21.35
N LEU A 268 18.42 -21.34 21.14
CA LEU A 268 18.13 -22.79 21.09
C LEU A 268 18.83 -23.50 19.93
N VAL A 269 18.84 -22.89 18.73
CA VAL A 269 19.53 -23.44 17.56
C VAL A 269 21.04 -23.49 17.78
N VAL A 270 21.63 -22.44 18.35
CA VAL A 270 23.07 -22.40 18.67
C VAL A 270 23.41 -23.43 19.75
N ALA A 271 22.59 -23.60 20.78
CA ALA A 271 22.79 -24.61 21.80
C ALA A 271 22.70 -26.04 21.23
N ALA A 272 21.74 -26.30 20.35
CA ALA A 272 21.60 -27.60 19.67
C ALA A 272 22.81 -27.87 18.74
N ALA A 273 23.28 -26.86 18.00
CA ALA A 273 24.46 -26.98 17.17
C ALA A 273 25.72 -27.23 18.02
N ALA A 274 25.92 -26.47 19.09
CA ALA A 274 27.05 -26.67 20.01
C ALA A 274 27.03 -28.08 20.62
N TRP A 275 25.87 -28.57 21.06
CA TRP A 275 25.70 -29.94 21.55
C TRP A 275 26.04 -30.98 20.48
N TRP A 276 25.63 -30.75 19.23
CA TRP A 276 25.90 -31.67 18.13
C TRP A 276 27.38 -31.72 17.72
N PHE A 277 28.09 -30.59 17.82
CA PHE A 277 29.50 -30.49 17.44
C PHE A 277 30.46 -30.84 18.58
N TRP A 278 30.06 -30.72 19.85
CA TRP A 278 30.89 -31.08 21.00
C TRP A 278 31.43 -32.52 20.99
N PRO A 279 30.66 -33.57 20.60
CA PRO A 279 31.19 -34.93 20.55
C PRO A 279 32.16 -35.18 19.37
N ARG A 280 32.30 -34.25 18.41
CA ARG A 280 33.19 -34.42 17.24
C ARG A 280 34.52 -33.68 17.32
N ALA A 281 34.68 -32.75 18.27
CA ALA A 281 35.87 -31.89 18.34
C ALA A 281 37.01 -32.44 19.21
N SER A 282 36.89 -33.65 19.78
CA SER A 282 37.93 -34.27 20.61
C SER A 282 38.96 -35.06 19.80
N SER A 283 39.43 -34.50 18.69
CA SER A 283 40.56 -35.03 17.91
C SER A 283 41.52 -33.90 17.56
N LEU A 284 42.57 -33.82 18.37
CA LEU A 284 43.79 -33.05 18.15
C LEU A 284 44.24 -33.04 16.69
N THR A 285 44.82 -31.94 16.20
CA THR A 285 46.11 -31.93 15.47
C THR A 285 46.70 -30.52 15.39
N ALA A 286 48.01 -30.50 15.57
CA ALA A 286 48.96 -29.44 15.87
C ALA A 286 49.21 -28.38 14.76
N PRO A 287 49.89 -27.26 15.09
CA PRO A 287 50.20 -26.17 14.17
C PRO A 287 51.53 -26.39 13.42
N PRO A 288 51.66 -25.88 12.18
CA PRO A 288 52.98 -25.59 11.61
C PRO A 288 53.23 -24.08 11.48
N ALA A 289 54.48 -23.75 11.79
CA ALA A 289 55.08 -22.44 11.81
C ALA A 289 55.61 -21.98 10.43
N ALA A 290 55.60 -20.65 10.28
CA ALA A 290 56.66 -19.79 9.72
C ALA A 290 57.10 -19.87 8.23
N SER A 291 56.84 -18.72 7.54
CA SER A 291 57.79 -17.87 6.77
C SER A 291 58.39 -18.35 5.42
N PRO A 292 59.02 -17.48 4.59
CA PRO A 292 58.88 -16.02 4.36
C PRO A 292 58.89 -15.60 2.84
N ALA A 293 58.93 -14.28 2.62
CA ALA A 293 59.66 -13.56 1.54
C ALA A 293 58.99 -13.20 0.20
N ALA A 294 58.74 -11.88 0.08
CA ALA A 294 59.18 -10.95 -0.97
C ALA A 294 58.83 -11.21 -2.46
N SER A 295 58.16 -10.21 -3.08
CA SER A 295 58.67 -9.64 -4.33
C SER A 295 58.18 -8.22 -4.57
N SER A 296 59.10 -7.42 -5.08
CA SER A 296 59.07 -5.98 -5.32
C SER A 296 58.39 -5.58 -6.63
N ALA A 297 58.13 -4.27 -6.73
CA ALA A 297 58.11 -3.45 -7.95
C ALA A 297 56.90 -3.66 -8.89
N ARG A 298 56.40 -2.68 -9.66
CA ARG A 298 56.98 -1.46 -10.19
C ARG A 298 55.85 -0.60 -10.75
N THR A 299 55.91 0.71 -10.52
CA THR A 299 55.10 1.76 -11.13
C THR A 299 55.33 1.84 -12.65
N PRO A 300 54.30 2.10 -13.47
CA PRO A 300 54.49 2.76 -14.76
C PRO A 300 53.91 4.20 -14.79
N PRO A 301 54.51 5.09 -15.60
CA PRO A 301 54.29 6.54 -15.55
C PRO A 301 53.04 7.00 -16.32
N LYS A 302 52.46 8.08 -15.78
CA LYS A 302 51.37 8.88 -16.33
C LYS A 302 51.86 9.71 -17.53
N PRO A 303 51.30 9.57 -18.74
CA PRO A 303 51.61 10.47 -19.84
C PRO A 303 50.90 11.82 -19.64
N ALA A 304 51.69 12.89 -19.63
CA ALA A 304 51.23 14.26 -19.74
C ALA A 304 50.80 14.53 -21.20
N VAL A 305 49.49 14.64 -21.43
CA VAL A 305 48.95 15.10 -22.70
C VAL A 305 48.53 16.56 -22.56
N GLN A 306 49.39 17.39 -23.14
CA GLN A 306 49.20 18.71 -23.72
C GLN A 306 47.73 19.15 -23.88
N GLN A 307 47.30 20.08 -23.04
CA GLN A 307 46.01 20.74 -23.09
C GLN A 307 46.05 21.76 -24.24
N ARG A 308 45.58 21.34 -25.42
CA ARG A 308 45.37 22.19 -26.59
C ARG A 308 44.03 22.89 -26.41
N SER A 309 44.07 24.21 -26.28
CA SER A 309 42.90 25.08 -26.26
C SER A 309 42.17 25.01 -27.60
N SER A 310 41.22 24.09 -27.72
CA SER A 310 40.20 24.10 -28.76
C SER A 310 38.92 24.65 -28.15
N SER A 311 38.58 25.86 -28.60
CA SER A 311 37.27 26.49 -28.52
C SER A 311 36.17 25.45 -28.80
N THR A 312 35.57 24.97 -27.73
CA THR A 312 34.55 23.92 -27.77
C THR A 312 33.23 24.56 -28.15
N THR A 313 32.77 24.21 -29.34
CA THR A 313 31.37 24.32 -29.77
C THR A 313 30.49 23.80 -28.62
N GLN A 314 29.81 24.72 -27.94
CA GLN A 314 28.94 24.43 -26.82
C GLN A 314 27.86 23.45 -27.31
N PRO A 315 27.80 22.21 -26.78
CA PRO A 315 26.79 21.25 -27.18
C PRO A 315 25.40 21.84 -26.92
N PRO A 316 24.41 21.55 -27.78
CA PRO A 316 23.06 22.06 -27.63
C PRO A 316 22.56 21.72 -26.22
N SER A 317 22.23 22.75 -25.45
CA SER A 317 21.72 22.58 -24.10
C SER A 317 20.42 21.77 -24.19
N PRO A 318 20.24 20.70 -23.40
CA PRO A 318 19.02 19.90 -23.45
C PRO A 318 17.81 20.80 -23.17
N PRO A 319 16.65 20.51 -23.79
CA PRO A 319 15.43 21.28 -23.59
C PRO A 319 15.14 21.35 -22.09
N ARG A 320 15.03 22.59 -21.56
CA ARG A 320 14.69 22.82 -20.16
C ARG A 320 13.26 22.35 -19.97
N GLN A 321 13.08 21.25 -19.24
CA GLN A 321 11.74 20.84 -18.77
C GLN A 321 11.16 22.01 -17.98
N GLU A 322 10.01 22.51 -18.40
CA GLU A 322 9.31 23.56 -17.67
C GLU A 322 8.85 22.97 -16.33
N LEU A 323 9.33 23.58 -15.25
CA LEU A 323 8.90 23.19 -13.91
C LEU A 323 7.46 23.66 -13.69
N PRO A 324 6.63 22.86 -13.02
CA PRO A 324 5.31 23.30 -12.64
C PRO A 324 5.35 24.57 -11.77
N SER A 325 4.36 25.43 -11.93
CA SER A 325 4.27 26.73 -11.25
C SER A 325 4.30 26.62 -9.73
N PHE A 326 3.74 25.53 -9.17
CA PHE A 326 3.74 25.26 -7.74
C PHE A 326 5.11 24.90 -7.15
N VAL A 327 6.14 24.66 -7.99
CA VAL A 327 7.51 24.31 -7.56
C VAL A 327 8.49 25.49 -7.70
N ALA A 328 8.04 26.64 -8.22
CA ALA A 328 8.94 27.72 -8.65
C ALA A 328 9.92 28.25 -7.58
N ALA A 329 9.59 28.15 -6.29
CA ALA A 329 10.45 28.60 -5.19
C ALA A 329 11.35 27.50 -4.59
N ALA A 330 11.28 26.27 -5.09
CA ALA A 330 11.89 25.12 -4.45
C ALA A 330 13.32 24.84 -4.93
N ARG A 331 14.21 24.47 -3.99
CA ARG A 331 15.59 24.09 -4.28
C ARG A 331 15.63 22.64 -4.76
N ARG A 332 16.22 22.41 -5.94
CA ARG A 332 16.42 21.06 -6.49
C ARG A 332 17.49 20.29 -5.69
N ASP A 333 17.20 19.03 -5.36
CA ASP A 333 18.11 18.11 -4.69
C ASP A 333 18.74 17.15 -5.71
N SER A 334 19.89 17.55 -6.26
CA SER A 334 20.58 16.78 -7.30
C SER A 334 21.07 15.41 -6.83
N ALA A 335 21.31 15.23 -5.52
CA ALA A 335 21.75 13.95 -4.98
C ALA A 335 20.62 12.92 -5.03
N PHE A 336 19.38 13.36 -4.76
CA PHE A 336 18.21 12.50 -4.88
C PHE A 336 17.94 12.10 -6.33
N ASP A 337 18.02 13.05 -7.27
CA ASP A 337 17.80 12.81 -8.69
C ASP A 337 18.78 11.77 -9.27
N ALA A 338 20.03 11.77 -8.78
CA ALA A 338 21.03 10.78 -9.16
C ALA A 338 20.74 9.38 -8.57
N ALA A 339 20.12 9.31 -7.39
CA ALA A 339 19.82 8.07 -6.69
C ALA A 339 18.50 7.41 -7.14
N GLN A 340 17.56 8.19 -7.69
CA GLN A 340 16.23 7.72 -8.09
C GLN A 340 15.94 8.14 -9.55
N PRO A 341 16.37 7.34 -10.54
CA PRO A 341 16.15 7.65 -11.95
C PRO A 341 14.66 7.88 -12.26
N GLY A 342 14.36 8.93 -13.03
CA GLY A 342 12.99 9.34 -13.36
C GLY A 342 12.31 10.21 -12.30
N TRP A 343 12.83 10.25 -11.06
CA TRP A 343 12.34 11.13 -10.02
C TRP A 343 13.20 12.40 -9.91
N SER A 344 12.55 13.52 -9.62
CA SER A 344 13.20 14.77 -9.26
C SER A 344 12.66 15.28 -7.95
N ARG A 345 13.55 15.69 -7.04
CA ARG A 345 13.17 16.19 -5.71
C ARG A 345 13.45 17.68 -5.58
N PHE A 346 12.46 18.40 -5.06
CA PHE A 346 12.53 19.82 -4.77
C PHE A 346 12.11 20.07 -3.33
N VAL A 347 12.94 20.80 -2.59
CA VAL A 347 12.74 21.04 -1.16
C VAL A 347 12.60 22.54 -0.90
N THR A 348 11.63 22.89 -0.08
CA THR A 348 11.41 24.22 0.51
C THR A 348 11.41 24.10 2.03
N ASP A 349 11.30 25.20 2.75
CA ASP A 349 11.22 25.18 4.22
C ASP A 349 9.97 24.47 4.76
N ARG A 350 8.91 24.37 3.95
CA ARG A 350 7.59 23.85 4.38
C ARG A 350 7.14 22.59 3.64
N ARG A 351 7.76 22.28 2.52
CA ARG A 351 7.31 21.26 1.57
C ARG A 351 8.48 20.54 0.94
N GLU A 352 8.28 19.25 0.73
CA GLU A 352 9.07 18.44 -0.17
C GLU A 352 8.19 18.01 -1.34
N TYR A 353 8.59 18.37 -2.55
CA TYR A 353 7.96 17.97 -3.79
C TYR A 353 8.82 16.90 -4.47
N ARG A 354 8.20 15.78 -4.86
CA ARG A 354 8.83 14.74 -5.67
C ARG A 354 8.03 14.60 -6.96
N LEU A 355 8.68 14.79 -8.09
CA LEU A 355 8.09 14.75 -9.42
C LEU A 355 8.61 13.51 -10.13
N TYR A 356 7.72 12.69 -10.68
CA TYR A 356 8.08 11.55 -11.50
C TYR A 356 7.81 11.85 -12.97
N TYR A 357 8.86 11.77 -13.78
CA TYR A 357 8.81 11.99 -15.22
C TYR A 357 9.06 10.70 -15.96
N GLU A 358 8.23 10.45 -16.98
CA GLU A 358 8.40 9.36 -17.92
C GLU A 358 8.16 9.89 -19.32
N ASN A 359 9.05 9.59 -20.27
CA ASN A 359 8.96 10.08 -21.65
C ASN A 359 8.80 11.61 -21.74
N ASN A 360 9.56 12.36 -20.93
CA ASN A 360 9.46 13.82 -20.79
C ASN A 360 8.07 14.36 -20.40
N ARG A 361 7.20 13.51 -19.85
CA ARG A 361 5.88 13.89 -19.35
C ARG A 361 5.81 13.68 -17.85
N LEU A 362 5.26 14.65 -17.14
CA LEU A 362 5.00 14.53 -15.71
C LEU A 362 3.88 13.51 -15.50
N GLN A 363 4.20 12.39 -14.85
CA GLN A 363 3.28 11.28 -14.59
C GLN A 363 2.75 11.31 -13.17
N ALA A 364 3.60 11.59 -12.18
CA ALA A 364 3.17 11.66 -10.79
C ALA A 364 3.83 12.80 -10.02
N VAL A 365 3.12 13.29 -9.01
CA VAL A 365 3.56 14.32 -8.08
C VAL A 365 3.25 13.86 -6.67
N GLN A 366 4.26 13.82 -5.81
CA GLN A 366 4.12 13.60 -4.38
C GLN A 366 4.54 14.86 -3.64
N VAL A 367 3.68 15.33 -2.73
CA VAL A 367 3.95 16.50 -1.89
C VAL A 367 3.87 16.08 -0.43
N LEU A 368 4.92 16.37 0.33
CA LEU A 368 5.00 16.10 1.77
C LEU A 368 5.13 17.42 2.54
N ALA A 369 4.40 17.52 3.66
CA ALA A 369 4.55 18.58 4.63
C ALA A 369 5.84 18.41 5.44
N LEU A 370 6.60 19.49 5.61
CA LEU A 370 7.76 19.55 6.50
C LEU A 370 7.43 20.41 7.73
N GLY A 371 7.96 19.99 8.89
CA GLY A 371 7.85 20.75 10.14
C GLY A 371 6.43 20.87 10.70
N GLY A 372 5.54 19.90 10.44
CA GLY A 372 4.16 19.90 10.96
C GLY A 372 3.21 20.89 10.29
N ASN A 373 3.68 21.64 9.29
CA ASN A 373 2.86 22.58 8.54
C ASN A 373 1.96 21.83 7.56
N GLY A 374 0.72 21.56 7.97
CA GLY A 374 -0.27 20.88 7.13
C GLY A 374 -0.39 21.49 5.72
N ILE A 375 -0.70 20.64 4.76
CA ILE A 375 -0.95 21.04 3.37
C ILE A 375 -2.36 21.63 3.29
N ALA A 376 -2.46 22.84 2.74
CA ALA A 376 -3.74 23.50 2.54
C ALA A 376 -4.50 22.83 1.38
N VAL A 377 -5.81 22.72 1.48
CA VAL A 377 -6.64 22.14 0.39
C VAL A 377 -6.52 22.94 -0.91
N ALA A 378 -6.30 24.27 -0.82
CA ALA A 378 -6.05 25.11 -1.98
C ALA A 378 -4.78 24.70 -2.76
N GLU A 379 -3.74 24.27 -2.05
CA GLU A 379 -2.48 23.78 -2.66
C GLU A 379 -2.75 22.49 -3.45
N ILE A 380 -3.54 21.56 -2.90
CA ILE A 380 -3.95 20.34 -3.61
C ILE A 380 -4.72 20.72 -4.90
N ARG A 381 -5.69 21.63 -4.79
CA ARG A 381 -6.48 22.08 -5.94
C ARG A 381 -5.62 22.70 -7.04
N GLN A 382 -4.62 23.50 -6.67
CA GLN A 382 -3.67 24.07 -7.62
C GLN A 382 -2.86 22.97 -8.35
N VAL A 383 -2.36 21.97 -7.63
CA VAL A 383 -1.61 20.86 -8.24
C VAL A 383 -2.51 20.01 -9.14
N VAL A 384 -3.74 19.70 -8.72
CA VAL A 384 -4.71 18.98 -9.56
C VAL A 384 -5.03 19.81 -10.82
N GLN A 385 -5.26 21.12 -10.67
CA GLN A 385 -5.54 22.00 -11.80
C GLN A 385 -4.40 22.02 -12.83
N GLU A 386 -3.16 22.08 -12.38
CA GLU A 386 -2.01 22.12 -13.27
C GLU A 386 -1.77 20.76 -13.98
N LEU A 387 -2.04 19.64 -13.30
CA LEU A 387 -1.85 18.31 -13.86
C LEU A 387 -3.00 17.85 -14.77
N THR A 388 -4.23 18.28 -14.49
CA THR A 388 -5.43 17.72 -15.13
C THR A 388 -6.30 18.76 -15.85
N GLY A 389 -6.01 20.06 -15.64
CA GLY A 389 -6.80 21.16 -16.17
C GLY A 389 -8.09 21.45 -15.40
N SER A 390 -8.29 20.86 -14.22
CA SER A 390 -9.43 21.12 -13.32
C SER A 390 -8.99 21.12 -11.86
N ASP A 391 -9.53 22.02 -11.06
CA ASP A 391 -9.27 22.11 -9.61
C ASP A 391 -10.19 21.19 -8.78
N GLN A 392 -11.06 20.42 -9.43
CA GLN A 392 -12.06 19.56 -8.80
C GLN A 392 -11.61 18.11 -8.74
N TYR A 393 -11.81 17.50 -7.59
CA TYR A 393 -11.65 16.06 -7.37
C TYR A 393 -12.79 15.53 -6.51
N GLN A 394 -13.07 14.23 -6.62
CA GLN A 394 -14.10 13.55 -5.86
C GLN A 394 -13.47 12.47 -5.00
N VAL A 395 -13.73 12.51 -3.69
CA VAL A 395 -13.30 11.47 -2.75
C VAL A 395 -14.17 10.23 -2.97
N LYS A 396 -13.54 9.11 -3.36
CA LYS A 396 -14.17 7.81 -3.57
C LYS A 396 -14.24 7.01 -2.27
N GLN A 397 -13.10 6.94 -1.56
CA GLN A 397 -12.97 6.09 -0.38
C GLN A 397 -12.17 6.80 0.71
N GLN A 398 -12.46 6.47 1.97
CA GLN A 398 -11.66 6.88 3.11
C GLN A 398 -11.38 5.68 4.00
N SER A 399 -10.10 5.44 4.31
CA SER A 399 -9.66 4.31 5.14
C SER A 399 -8.64 4.74 6.18
N ARG A 400 -8.51 3.97 7.26
CA ARG A 400 -7.49 4.17 8.30
C ARG A 400 -6.34 3.19 8.04
N LYS A 401 -5.14 3.72 7.79
CA LYS A 401 -3.92 2.91 7.54
C LYS A 401 -2.80 3.36 8.46
N GLN A 402 -2.21 2.42 9.20
CA GLN A 402 -1.02 2.63 10.05
C GLN A 402 -1.13 3.83 11.02
N GLY A 403 -2.30 4.03 11.63
CA GLY A 403 -2.54 5.13 12.57
C GLY A 403 -2.88 6.47 11.92
N GLY A 404 -2.75 6.61 10.60
CA GLY A 404 -3.21 7.76 9.83
C GLY A 404 -4.51 7.49 9.06
N TRP A 405 -5.03 8.54 8.44
CA TRP A 405 -6.17 8.49 7.53
C TRP A 405 -5.72 8.69 6.09
N VAL A 406 -6.22 7.83 5.20
CA VAL A 406 -5.97 7.91 3.76
C VAL A 406 -7.31 8.13 3.08
N GLN A 407 -7.41 9.18 2.27
CA GLN A 407 -8.54 9.45 1.39
C GLN A 407 -8.11 9.20 -0.04
N GLU A 408 -8.83 8.34 -0.72
CA GLU A 408 -8.68 8.10 -2.14
C GLU A 408 -9.70 8.93 -2.90
N ALA A 409 -9.22 9.65 -3.89
CA ALA A 409 -9.98 10.55 -4.72
C ALA A 409 -9.55 10.42 -6.18
N ALA A 410 -10.40 10.85 -7.08
CA ALA A 410 -10.08 10.99 -8.50
C ALA A 410 -10.30 12.43 -8.94
N ALA A 411 -9.42 12.93 -9.80
CA ALA A 411 -9.66 14.21 -10.47
C ALA A 411 -10.93 14.09 -11.35
N ARG A 412 -11.77 15.14 -11.34
CA ARG A 412 -13.04 15.12 -12.09
C ARG A 412 -12.82 15.16 -13.61
N LYS A 413 -11.70 15.75 -14.02
CA LYS A 413 -11.25 15.88 -15.40
C LYS A 413 -9.80 15.45 -15.45
N GLY A 414 -9.41 14.73 -16.51
CA GLY A 414 -8.08 14.14 -16.65
C GLY A 414 -7.95 12.92 -15.77
N ASN A 415 -7.75 11.76 -16.40
CA ASN A 415 -7.59 10.46 -15.76
C ASN A 415 -6.42 10.52 -14.76
N ALA A 416 -6.70 10.85 -13.51
CA ALA A 416 -5.70 11.01 -12.47
C ALA A 416 -6.26 10.60 -11.10
N GLY A 417 -5.54 9.69 -10.45
CA GLY A 417 -5.78 9.28 -9.08
C GLY A 417 -5.13 10.25 -8.10
N LEU A 418 -5.76 10.45 -6.95
CA LEU A 418 -5.32 11.32 -5.86
C LEU A 418 -5.43 10.57 -4.52
N LEU A 419 -4.30 10.43 -3.82
CA LEU A 419 -4.26 9.92 -2.45
C LEU A 419 -3.91 11.05 -1.49
N ILE A 420 -4.71 11.24 -0.44
CA ILE A 420 -4.53 12.28 0.57
C ILE A 420 -4.31 11.63 1.93
N TYR A 421 -3.17 11.93 2.56
CA TYR A 421 -2.78 11.41 3.86
C TYR A 421 -3.01 12.47 4.95
N ARG A 422 -3.76 12.12 5.99
CA ARG A 422 -4.10 12.98 7.13
C ARG A 422 -3.71 12.33 8.45
N THR A 423 -3.40 13.14 9.46
CA THR A 423 -3.17 12.66 10.84
C THR A 423 -4.45 12.15 11.49
N ALA A 424 -5.57 12.82 11.26
CA ALA A 424 -6.90 12.49 11.78
C ALA A 424 -7.95 12.65 10.68
N GLN A 425 -9.18 12.17 10.90
CA GLN A 425 -10.25 12.17 9.89
C GLN A 425 -10.52 13.57 9.32
N ARG A 426 -10.42 14.61 10.17
CA ARG A 426 -10.49 16.04 9.82
C ARG A 426 -9.20 16.80 10.15
N GLY A 427 -8.10 16.07 10.34
CA GLY A 427 -6.81 16.63 10.70
C GLY A 427 -6.09 17.30 9.52
N PRO A 428 -4.94 17.94 9.80
CA PRO A 428 -4.06 18.47 8.77
C PRO A 428 -3.64 17.38 7.79
N ILE A 429 -3.42 17.80 6.54
CA ILE A 429 -2.93 16.94 5.48
C ILE A 429 -1.41 16.90 5.59
N ASN A 430 -0.85 15.70 5.75
CA ASN A 430 0.60 15.51 5.87
C ASN A 430 1.27 15.27 4.52
N ALA A 431 0.58 14.61 3.61
CA ALA A 431 1.08 14.35 2.28
C ALA A 431 -0.09 14.13 1.31
N PHE A 432 0.16 14.32 0.02
CA PHE A 432 -0.71 13.80 -1.02
C PHE A 432 0.10 13.35 -2.22
N VAL A 433 -0.47 12.43 -3.00
CA VAL A 433 0.11 11.89 -4.23
C VAL A 433 -0.93 12.01 -5.33
N ILE A 434 -0.56 12.59 -6.46
CA ILE A 434 -1.36 12.59 -7.69
C ILE A 434 -0.60 11.81 -8.74
N ALA A 435 -1.26 10.90 -9.42
CA ALA A 435 -0.69 10.20 -10.56
C ALA A 435 -1.70 10.13 -11.70
N ARG A 436 -1.22 10.35 -12.92
CA ARG A 436 -2.01 10.10 -14.11
C ARG A 436 -2.26 8.61 -14.25
N THR A 437 -3.53 8.25 -14.37
CA THR A 437 -3.90 6.88 -14.72
C THR A 437 -3.80 6.76 -16.24
N PRO A 438 -3.23 5.65 -16.75
CA PRO A 438 -3.03 5.44 -18.18
C PRO A 438 -4.32 5.48 -19.00
#